data_AF-A0A2V9T3L6-F1
#
_entry.id   AF-A0A2V9T3L6-F1
#
_cell.length_a   1.000
_cell.length_b   1.000
_cell.length_c   1.000
_cell.angle_alpha   90.00
_cell.angle_beta   90.00
_cell.angle_gamma   90.00
#
_symmetry.space_group_name_H-M   'P 1'
#
loop_
_entity.id
_entity.type
_entity.pdbx_description
1 polymer ?
#
loop_
_entity_poly.entity_id
_entity_poly.type
_entity_poly.pdbx_seq_one_letter_code
_entity_poly.pdbx_strand_id
1 'polypeptide(L)'
;VAVAKFVFADRKIGADQLPAASPSPLPLDKEAEAKRATSVEQQFGSVAQGIVQYTTDVLFRDLWLRPDLAPRDRSLVTVSALIASGQVAQITYHLNRAMDNGLTQTQAAEMVTHLAFYAGWPNAFSALPVLKDVFEKRPR
;
A
#
# COMPACT_ATOMS: atom_id res chain seq x y z
N VAL A 1 15.92 11.89 3.76
CA VAL A 1 16.77 10.82 4.34
C VAL A 1 17.73 11.31 5.43
N ALA A 2 18.10 12.60 5.50
CA ALA A 2 19.05 13.10 6.52
C ALA A 2 18.62 12.87 7.99
N VAL A 3 17.33 12.97 8.31
CA VAL A 3 16.83 12.88 9.70
C VAL A 3 16.90 11.44 10.25
N ALA A 4 16.58 10.44 9.44
CA ALA A 4 16.63 9.03 9.88
C ALA A 4 18.07 8.53 10.13
N LYS A 5 19.07 9.11 9.45
CA LYS A 5 20.49 8.73 9.61
C LYS A 5 20.97 8.90 11.05
N PHE A 6 20.57 9.98 11.73
CA PHE A 6 20.95 10.21 13.13
C PHE A 6 20.31 9.18 14.05
N VAL A 7 19.01 8.87 13.85
CA VAL A 7 18.32 7.84 14.62
C VAL A 7 19.01 6.47 14.49
N PHE A 8 19.47 6.10 13.29
CA PHE A 8 20.15 4.83 13.06
C PHE A 8 21.53 4.82 13.69
N ALA A 9 22.30 5.91 13.57
CA ALA A 9 23.60 6.06 14.19
C ALA A 9 23.50 5.96 15.73
N ASP A 10 22.57 6.72 16.34
CA ASP A 10 22.34 6.73 17.78
C ASP A 10 21.93 5.33 18.31
N ARG A 11 21.19 4.58 17.49
CA ARG A 11 20.73 3.22 17.81
C ARG A 11 21.69 2.11 17.35
N LYS A 12 22.85 2.46 16.80
CA LYS A 12 23.86 1.50 16.29
C LYS A 12 23.28 0.52 15.24
N ILE A 13 22.39 1.01 14.40
CA ILE A 13 21.81 0.25 13.28
C ILE A 13 22.75 0.36 12.09
N GLY A 14 23.44 -0.74 11.76
CA GLY A 14 24.33 -0.86 10.62
C GLY A 14 23.63 -1.34 9.35
N ALA A 15 24.32 -1.30 8.21
CA ALA A 15 23.78 -1.75 6.92
C ALA A 15 23.45 -3.25 6.90
N ASP A 16 24.12 -4.04 7.74
CA ASP A 16 23.89 -5.47 7.97
C ASP A 16 22.54 -5.78 8.63
N GLN A 17 21.90 -4.79 9.25
CA GLN A 17 20.57 -4.89 9.87
C GLN A 17 19.44 -4.38 8.94
N LEU A 18 19.77 -3.95 7.72
CA LEU A 18 18.80 -3.40 6.78
C LEU A 18 18.32 -4.45 5.76
N PRO A 19 17.13 -4.25 5.17
CA PRO A 19 16.66 -5.05 4.04
C PRO A 19 17.70 -5.21 2.93
N ALA A 20 17.86 -6.44 2.45
CA ALA A 20 18.71 -6.69 1.29
C ALA A 20 18.17 -5.96 0.05
N ALA A 21 19.07 -5.57 -0.86
CA ALA A 21 18.66 -4.95 -2.12
C ALA A 21 17.78 -5.90 -2.96
N SER A 22 18.07 -7.20 -2.95
CA SER A 22 17.34 -8.23 -3.70
C SER A 22 17.02 -9.44 -2.79
N PRO A 23 15.96 -9.36 -1.98
CA PRO A 23 15.54 -10.45 -1.12
C PRO A 23 14.75 -11.52 -1.91
N SER A 24 14.63 -12.72 -1.35
CA SER A 24 13.73 -13.75 -1.90
C SER A 24 12.27 -13.29 -1.80
N PRO A 25 11.50 -13.29 -2.90
CA PRO A 25 10.14 -12.78 -2.89
C PRO A 25 9.18 -13.71 -2.14
N LEU A 26 8.15 -13.12 -1.53
CA LEU A 26 6.98 -13.78 -1.00
C LEU A 26 6.19 -14.50 -2.12
N PRO A 27 5.38 -15.51 -1.79
CA PRO A 27 4.52 -16.17 -2.76
C PRO A 27 3.58 -15.18 -3.47
N LEU A 28 3.52 -15.28 -4.79
CA LEU A 28 2.58 -14.52 -5.62
C LEU A 28 1.28 -15.32 -5.80
N ASP A 29 0.15 -14.69 -5.51
CA ASP A 29 -1.15 -15.16 -6.00
C ASP A 29 -1.23 -14.92 -7.51
N LYS A 30 -0.92 -15.97 -8.28
CA LYS A 30 -0.84 -15.91 -9.73
C LYS A 30 -2.19 -15.60 -10.37
N GLU A 31 -3.29 -16.07 -9.79
CA GLU A 31 -4.63 -15.87 -10.36
C GLU A 31 -5.08 -14.42 -10.16
N ALA A 32 -4.96 -13.91 -8.93
CA ALA A 32 -5.28 -12.52 -8.63
C ALA A 32 -4.42 -11.54 -9.44
N GLU A 33 -3.12 -11.84 -9.60
CA GLU A 33 -2.22 -11.01 -10.40
C GLU A 33 -2.55 -11.05 -11.88
N ALA A 34 -2.89 -12.23 -12.45
CA ALA A 34 -3.31 -12.33 -13.85
C ALA A 34 -4.58 -11.52 -14.12
N LYS A 35 -5.57 -11.58 -13.21
CA LYS A 35 -6.79 -10.77 -13.29
C LYS A 35 -6.49 -9.27 -13.22
N ARG A 36 -5.66 -8.84 -12.27
CA ARG A 36 -5.25 -7.44 -12.12
C ARG A 36 -4.53 -6.93 -13.37
N ALA A 37 -3.52 -7.66 -13.84
CA ALA A 37 -2.74 -7.29 -15.02
C ALA A 37 -3.62 -7.18 -16.27
N THR A 38 -4.51 -8.16 -16.51
CA THR A 38 -5.45 -8.15 -17.64
C THR A 38 -6.38 -6.94 -17.58
N SER A 39 -6.93 -6.64 -16.40
CA SER A 39 -7.84 -5.50 -16.23
C SER A 39 -7.16 -4.15 -16.52
N VAL A 40 -5.91 -3.97 -16.07
CA VAL A 40 -5.14 -2.75 -16.34
C VAL A 40 -4.75 -2.65 -17.82
N GLU A 41 -4.32 -3.75 -18.44
CA GLU A 41 -3.98 -3.80 -19.86
C GLU A 41 -5.19 -3.44 -20.75
N GLN A 42 -6.36 -4.01 -20.46
CA GLN A 42 -7.58 -3.73 -21.22
C GLN A 42 -8.02 -2.28 -21.13
N GLN A 43 -7.84 -1.62 -19.98
CA GLN A 43 -8.27 -0.25 -19.77
C GLN A 43 -7.25 0.78 -20.29
N PHE A 44 -5.95 0.51 -20.15
CA PHE A 44 -4.91 1.52 -20.31
C PHE A 44 -3.74 1.10 -21.21
N GLY A 45 -3.70 -0.14 -21.70
CA GLY A 45 -2.62 -0.66 -22.55
C GLY A 45 -2.45 0.14 -23.84
N SER A 46 -3.54 0.58 -24.46
CA SER A 46 -3.49 1.44 -25.66
C SER A 46 -3.17 2.91 -25.34
N VAL A 47 -3.24 3.32 -24.07
CA VAL A 47 -3.04 4.71 -23.64
C VAL A 47 -1.57 4.93 -23.23
N ALA A 48 -1.03 4.04 -22.39
CA ALA A 48 0.32 4.22 -21.84
C ALA A 48 0.98 2.88 -21.48
N GLN A 49 1.50 2.16 -22.48
CA GLN A 49 2.11 0.83 -22.31
C GLN A 49 3.22 0.78 -21.25
N GLY A 50 4.08 1.80 -21.19
CA GLY A 50 5.21 1.83 -20.26
C GLY A 50 4.80 1.76 -18.79
N ILE A 51 3.80 2.55 -18.37
CA ILE A 51 3.34 2.52 -16.98
C ILE A 51 2.56 1.25 -16.66
N VAL A 52 1.85 0.66 -17.62
CA VAL A 52 1.18 -0.64 -17.45
C VAL A 52 2.21 -1.75 -17.21
N GLN A 53 3.29 -1.77 -17.99
CA GLN A 53 4.39 -2.71 -17.80
C GLN A 53 5.07 -2.52 -16.44
N TYR A 54 5.46 -1.29 -16.09
CA TYR A 54 6.10 -1.02 -14.80
C TYR A 54 5.22 -1.34 -13.60
N THR A 55 3.90 -1.11 -13.71
CA THR A 55 2.95 -1.51 -12.67
C THR A 55 3.01 -3.02 -12.45
N THR A 56 3.10 -3.80 -13.51
CA THR A 56 3.19 -5.27 -13.41
C THR A 56 4.54 -5.72 -12.86
N ASP A 57 5.64 -5.32 -13.50
CA ASP A 57 6.95 -5.89 -13.19
C ASP A 57 7.58 -5.31 -11.92
N VAL A 58 7.56 -3.99 -11.78
CA VAL A 58 8.27 -3.30 -10.69
C VAL A 58 7.42 -3.27 -9.42
N LEU A 59 6.09 -3.14 -9.55
CA LEU A 59 5.21 -3.07 -8.38
C LEU A 59 4.73 -4.45 -7.96
N PHE A 60 3.85 -5.09 -8.75
CA PHE A 60 3.11 -6.27 -8.26
C PHE A 60 3.89 -7.58 -8.34
N ARG A 61 4.90 -7.69 -9.22
CA ARG A 61 5.79 -8.86 -9.32
C ARG A 61 7.15 -8.70 -8.61
N ASP A 62 7.43 -7.53 -8.04
CA ASP A 62 8.65 -7.28 -7.25
C ASP A 62 8.33 -6.60 -5.92
N LEU A 63 8.12 -5.26 -5.89
CA LEU A 63 8.01 -4.48 -4.65
C LEU A 63 6.98 -5.05 -3.66
N TRP A 64 5.80 -5.46 -4.14
CA TRP A 64 4.73 -6.02 -3.31
C TRP A 64 5.02 -7.41 -2.76
N LEU A 65 6.02 -8.10 -3.31
CA LEU A 65 6.47 -9.42 -2.87
C LEU A 65 7.72 -9.35 -2.00
N ARG A 66 8.33 -8.17 -1.79
CA ARG A 66 9.49 -8.08 -0.90
C ARG A 66 9.12 -8.45 0.55
N PRO A 67 9.86 -9.34 1.23
CA PRO A 67 9.47 -9.92 2.51
C PRO A 67 9.74 -9.01 3.72
N ASP A 68 10.54 -7.96 3.55
CA ASP A 68 11.01 -7.10 4.65
C ASP A 68 9.87 -6.27 5.31
N LEU A 69 8.71 -6.20 4.65
CA LEU A 69 7.44 -5.79 5.24
C LEU A 69 6.41 -6.87 4.97
N ALA A 70 5.73 -7.32 6.02
CA ALA A 70 4.58 -8.22 5.88
C ALA A 70 3.54 -7.57 4.95
N PRO A 71 2.81 -8.35 4.13
CA PRO A 71 1.81 -7.81 3.20
C PRO A 71 0.79 -6.88 3.87
N ARG A 72 0.39 -7.20 5.11
CA ARG A 72 -0.50 -6.41 5.95
C ARG A 72 0.07 -5.01 6.23
N ASP A 73 1.33 -4.95 6.64
CA ASP A 73 2.00 -3.70 7.01
C ASP A 73 2.37 -2.87 5.79
N ARG A 74 2.77 -3.52 4.68
CA ARG A 74 2.97 -2.85 3.39
C ARG A 74 1.69 -2.17 2.91
N SER A 75 0.54 -2.84 3.03
CA SER A 75 -0.74 -2.22 2.72
C SER A 75 -1.10 -1.09 3.68
N LEU A 76 -0.87 -1.24 4.99
CA LEU A 76 -1.12 -0.19 5.98
C LEU A 76 -0.35 1.10 5.66
N VAL A 77 0.96 1.01 5.39
CA VAL A 77 1.76 2.19 5.06
C VAL A 77 1.37 2.80 3.72
N THR A 78 0.94 1.97 2.76
CA THR A 78 0.44 2.45 1.47
C THR A 78 -0.84 3.27 1.65
N VAL A 79 -1.85 2.71 2.32
CA VAL A 79 -3.12 3.43 2.55
C VAL A 79 -2.89 4.69 3.38
N SER A 80 -2.02 4.63 4.39
CA SER A 80 -1.65 5.81 5.19
C SER A 80 -1.05 6.92 4.33
N ALA A 81 -0.14 6.59 3.41
CA ALA A 81 0.47 7.55 2.49
C ALA A 81 -0.54 8.14 1.49
N LEU A 82 -1.46 7.32 0.96
CA LEU A 82 -2.53 7.79 0.06
C LEU A 82 -3.44 8.78 0.77
N ILE A 83 -3.85 8.49 2.00
CA ILE A 83 -4.68 9.41 2.80
C ILE A 83 -3.91 10.69 3.10
N ALA A 84 -2.66 10.58 3.56
CA ALA A 84 -1.85 11.73 3.92
C ALA A 84 -1.56 12.68 2.74
N SER A 85 -1.59 12.17 1.51
CA SER A 85 -1.39 12.94 0.27
C SER A 85 -2.69 13.28 -0.46
N GLY A 86 -3.86 12.97 0.10
CA GLY A 86 -5.16 13.26 -0.52
C GLY A 86 -5.48 12.42 -1.77
N GLN A 87 -4.78 11.31 -2.00
CA GLN A 87 -4.91 10.45 -3.19
C GLN A 87 -6.09 9.47 -3.08
N VAL A 88 -7.30 10.01 -2.89
CA VAL A 88 -8.51 9.25 -2.59
C VAL A 88 -8.88 8.20 -3.64
N ALA A 89 -8.59 8.46 -4.92
CA ALA A 89 -8.92 7.57 -6.02
C ALA A 89 -8.25 6.18 -5.93
N GLN A 90 -7.14 6.08 -5.19
CA GLN A 90 -6.40 4.83 -5.02
C GLN A 90 -6.76 4.09 -3.72
N ILE A 91 -7.47 4.75 -2.79
CA ILE A 91 -7.75 4.18 -1.47
C ILE A 91 -8.61 2.92 -1.58
N THR A 92 -9.64 2.88 -2.45
CA THR A 92 -10.55 1.74 -2.56
C THR A 92 -9.82 0.42 -2.82
N TYR A 93 -8.90 0.42 -3.80
CA TYR A 93 -8.12 -0.78 -4.14
C TYR A 93 -7.19 -1.19 -3.00
N HIS A 94 -6.40 -0.23 -2.49
CA HIS A 94 -5.40 -0.53 -1.48
C HIS A 94 -5.97 -0.83 -0.09
N LEU A 95 -7.12 -0.26 0.27
CA LEU A 95 -7.81 -0.58 1.52
C LEU A 95 -8.40 -2.00 1.47
N ASN A 96 -9.02 -2.41 0.36
CA ASN A 96 -9.45 -3.80 0.19
C ASN A 96 -8.27 -4.76 0.33
N ARG A 97 -7.17 -4.48 -0.39
CA ARG A 97 -5.93 -5.28 -0.28
C ARG A 97 -5.37 -5.30 1.15
N ALA A 98 -5.45 -4.18 1.89
CA ALA A 98 -5.03 -4.13 3.29
C ALA A 98 -5.85 -5.08 4.16
N MET A 99 -7.16 -5.09 3.96
CA MET A 99 -8.09 -5.93 4.71
C MET A 99 -7.99 -7.41 4.32
N ASP A 100 -7.75 -7.71 3.04
CA ASP A 100 -7.45 -9.08 2.57
C ASP A 100 -6.14 -9.60 3.21
N ASN A 101 -5.17 -8.72 3.43
CA ASN A 101 -3.94 -9.02 4.15
C ASN A 101 -4.11 -9.04 5.69
N GLY A 102 -5.31 -8.81 6.23
CA GLY A 102 -5.61 -8.93 7.67
C GLY A 102 -5.69 -7.62 8.45
N LEU A 103 -5.72 -6.45 7.80
CA LEU A 103 -6.08 -5.20 8.47
C LEU A 103 -7.57 -5.22 8.87
N THR A 104 -7.89 -5.00 10.14
CA THR A 104 -9.29 -5.01 10.59
C THR A 104 -9.98 -3.67 10.31
N GLN A 105 -11.33 -3.66 10.27
CA GLN A 105 -12.10 -2.41 10.16
C GLN A 105 -11.77 -1.43 11.29
N THR A 106 -11.62 -1.93 12.52
CA THR A 106 -11.20 -1.13 13.68
C THR A 106 -9.83 -0.48 13.45
N GLN A 107 -8.84 -1.24 12.97
CA GLN A 107 -7.51 -0.71 12.69
C GLN A 107 -7.51 0.31 11.54
N ALA A 108 -8.34 0.09 10.50
CA ALA A 108 -8.49 1.03 9.41
C ALA A 108 -9.17 2.34 9.85
N ALA A 109 -10.19 2.27 10.72
CA ALA A 109 -10.82 3.44 11.31
C ALA A 109 -9.84 4.23 12.19
N GLU A 110 -9.09 3.55 13.06
CA GLU A 110 -8.07 4.18 13.91
C GLU A 110 -6.93 4.82 13.11
N MET A 111 -6.52 4.22 11.99
CA MET A 111 -5.56 4.84 11.06
C MET A 111 -6.06 6.20 10.55
N VAL A 112 -7.34 6.32 10.16
CA VAL A 112 -7.91 7.60 9.69
C VAL A 112 -7.96 8.61 10.84
N THR A 113 -8.39 8.19 12.03
CA THR A 113 -8.40 9.03 13.23
C THR A 113 -7.01 9.57 13.53
N HIS A 114 -5.98 8.72 13.49
CA HIS A 114 -4.60 9.12 13.70
C HIS A 114 -4.12 10.13 12.65
N LEU A 115 -4.40 9.87 11.37
CA LEU A 115 -4.00 10.74 10.27
C LEU A 115 -4.72 12.08 10.25
N ALA A 116 -5.88 12.23 10.90
CA ALA A 116 -6.52 13.54 11.05
C ALA A 116 -5.60 14.54 11.79
N PHE A 117 -4.81 14.06 12.76
CA PHE A 117 -3.85 14.90 13.51
C PHE A 117 -2.54 15.13 12.77
N TYR A 118 -2.06 14.14 12.00
CA TYR A 118 -0.74 14.20 11.36
C TYR A 118 -0.76 14.69 9.90
N ALA A 119 -1.90 14.54 9.22
CA ALA A 119 -2.09 14.91 7.83
C ALA A 119 -3.27 15.87 7.61
N GLY A 120 -3.93 16.30 8.68
CA GLY A 120 -5.00 17.29 8.66
C GLY A 120 -6.40 16.71 8.47
N TRP A 121 -7.38 17.39 9.07
CA TRP A 121 -8.80 17.04 9.02
C TRP A 121 -9.34 16.85 7.59
N PRO A 122 -9.03 17.73 6.60
CA PRO A 122 -9.53 17.57 5.24
C PRO A 122 -9.15 16.22 4.61
N ASN A 123 -7.90 15.77 4.76
CA ASN A 123 -7.44 14.50 4.24
C ASN A 123 -8.18 13.31 4.86
N ALA A 124 -8.37 13.34 6.19
CA ALA A 124 -9.13 12.31 6.89
C ALA A 124 -10.60 12.27 6.42
N PHE A 125 -11.25 13.43 6.33
CA PHE A 125 -12.66 13.51 5.91
C PHE A 125 -12.87 13.15 4.43
N SER A 126 -11.90 13.42 3.56
CA SER A 126 -11.95 12.95 2.16
C SER A 126 -11.83 11.42 2.04
N ALA A 127 -11.18 10.75 3.00
CA ALA A 127 -11.06 9.29 3.02
C ALA A 127 -12.30 8.57 3.57
N LEU A 128 -13.05 9.19 4.49
CA LEU A 128 -14.20 8.56 5.17
C LEU A 128 -15.27 7.98 4.23
N PRO A 129 -15.71 8.65 3.15
CA PRO A 129 -16.67 8.07 2.21
C PRO A 129 -16.14 6.79 1.54
N VAL A 130 -14.83 6.75 1.25
CA VAL A 130 -14.19 5.57 0.64
C VAL A 130 -14.12 4.42 1.64
N LEU A 131 -13.76 4.69 2.90
CA LEU A 131 -13.77 3.68 3.96
C LEU A 131 -15.17 3.08 4.15
N LYS A 132 -16.18 3.94 4.24
CA LYS A 132 -17.58 3.52 4.38
C LYS A 132 -17.98 2.58 3.23
N ASP A 133 -17.71 2.99 1.99
CA ASP A 133 -18.05 2.19 0.80
C ASP A 133 -17.36 0.81 0.82
N VAL A 134 -16.07 0.77 1.20
CA VAL A 134 -15.33 -0.50 1.32
C VAL A 134 -15.91 -1.39 2.41
N PHE A 135 -16.23 -0.84 3.59
CA PHE A 135 -16.79 -1.64 4.69
C PHE A 135 -18.18 -2.19 4.37
N GLU A 136 -19.02 -1.41 3.68
CA GLU A 136 -20.39 -1.82 3.28
C GLU A 136 -20.39 -2.88 2.18
N LYS A 137 -19.42 -2.82 1.25
CA LYS A 137 -19.34 -3.77 0.11
C LYS A 137 -18.63 -5.08 0.44
N ARG A 138 -17.87 -5.14 1.52
CA ARG A 138 -17.16 -6.37 1.92
C ARG A 138 -18.12 -7.36 2.58
N PRO A 139 -18.09 -8.65 2.20
CA PRO A 139 -18.83 -9.68 2.91
C PRO A 139 -18.34 -9.79 4.36
N ARG A 140 -19.26 -10.01 5.30
CA ARG A 140 -18.98 -10.18 6.74
C ARG A 140 -18.30 -11.51 7.03
#